data_AF-A0A3D2N3L1-F1
#
_entry.id   AF-A0A3D2N3L1-F1
#
_cell.length_a   1.000
_cell.length_b   1.000
_cell.length_c   1.000
_cell.angle_alpha   90.00
_cell.angle_beta   90.00
_cell.angle_gamma   90.00
#
_symmetry.space_group_name_H-M   'P 1'
#
loop_
_entity.id
_entity.type
_entity.pdbx_description
1 polymer ?
#
loop_
_entity_poly.entity_id
_entity_poly.type
_entity_poly.pdbx_seq_one_letter_code
_entity_poly.pdbx_strand_id
1 'polypeptide(L)' 'MIKFFKYLAIALFTTSFGLFSLAYLSPRPPLTIDPETLAGDGSQLDYCALPKLDGSGLLARDIAKGNTPGCAYDQFPLP' A
#
# COMPACT_ATOMS: atom_id res chain seq x y z
N MET A 1 -31.81 -9.56 -33.98
CA MET A 1 -31.69 -9.03 -32.60
C MET A 1 -30.76 -9.85 -31.71
N ILE A 2 -30.95 -11.16 -31.55
CA ILE A 2 -30.11 -12.01 -30.66
C ILE A 2 -28.62 -11.99 -31.02
N LYS A 3 -28.28 -12.01 -32.31
CA LYS A 3 -26.87 -11.92 -32.76
C LYS A 3 -26.21 -10.61 -32.33
N PHE A 4 -26.92 -9.48 -32.45
CA PHE A 4 -26.43 -8.17 -32.02
C PHE A 4 -26.16 -8.13 -30.51
N PHE A 5 -27.10 -8.61 -29.70
CA PHE A 5 -26.91 -8.70 -28.24
C PHE A 5 -25.75 -9.63 -27.86
N LYS A 6 -25.54 -10.75 -28.56
CA LYS A 6 -24.36 -11.60 -28.34
C LYS A 6 -23.05 -10.86 -28.59
N TYR A 7 -22.91 -10.17 -29.72
CA TYR A 7 -21.68 -9.43 -30.02
C TYR A 7 -21.46 -8.26 -29.06
N LEU A 8 -22.53 -7.56 -28.66
CA LEU A 8 -22.47 -6.49 -27.67
C LEU A 8 -21.98 -7.00 -26.31
N ALA A 9 -22.50 -8.15 -25.84
CA ALA A 9 -22.10 -8.75 -24.58
C ALA A 9 -20.62 -9.22 -24.60
N ILE A 10 -20.19 -9.82 -25.71
CA ILE A 10 -18.79 -10.24 -25.89
C ILE A 10 -17.87 -9.03 -25.85
N ALA A 11 -18.20 -7.95 -26.57
CA ALA A 11 -17.41 -6.73 -26.59
C ALA A 11 -17.29 -6.09 -25.19
N LEU A 12 -18.41 -5.98 -24.47
CA LEU A 12 -18.42 -5.47 -23.09
C LEU A 12 -17.51 -6.30 -22.17
N PHE A 13 -17.62 -7.62 -22.26
CA PHE A 13 -16.81 -8.52 -21.44
C PHE A 13 -15.32 -8.40 -21.75
N THR A 14 -14.94 -8.43 -23.03
CA THR A 14 -13.53 -8.34 -23.43
C THR A 14 -12.93 -6.97 -23.07
N THR A 15 -13.67 -5.88 -23.27
CA THR A 15 -13.23 -4.54 -22.88
C THR A 15 -13.06 -4.43 -21.37
N SER A 16 -14.04 -4.88 -20.58
CA SER A 16 -13.95 -4.82 -19.11
C SER A 16 -12.78 -5.64 -18.58
N PHE A 17 -12.60 -6.86 -19.09
CA PHE A 17 -11.48 -7.73 -18.71
C PHE A 17 -10.12 -7.14 -19.12
N GLY A 18 -10.03 -6.53 -20.30
CA GLY A 18 -8.82 -5.84 -20.76
C GLY A 18 -8.46 -4.64 -19.87
N LEU A 19 -9.45 -3.83 -19.49
CA LEU A 19 -9.24 -2.68 -18.58
C LEU A 19 -8.80 -3.13 -17.19
N PHE A 20 -9.44 -4.17 -16.64
CA PHE A 20 -9.01 -4.78 -15.37
C PHE A 20 -7.57 -5.26 -15.48
N SER A 21 -7.22 -5.95 -16.56
CA SER A 21 -5.85 -6.45 -16.75
C SER A 21 -4.83 -5.31 -16.78
N LEU A 22 -5.11 -4.22 -17.50
CA LEU A 22 -4.23 -3.05 -17.55
C LEU A 22 -4.09 -2.38 -16.17
N ALA A 23 -5.16 -2.28 -15.40
CA ALA A 23 -5.13 -1.62 -14.09
C ALA A 23 -4.34 -2.42 -13.03
N TYR A 24 -4.39 -3.75 -13.08
CA TYR A 24 -3.83 -4.61 -12.03
C TYR A 24 -2.54 -5.34 -12.42
N LEU A 25 -2.33 -5.61 -13.71
CA LEU A 25 -1.15 -6.34 -14.22
C LEU A 25 -0.16 -5.42 -14.95
N SER A 26 -0.38 -4.10 -14.95
CA SER A 26 0.64 -3.17 -15.44
C SER A 26 1.85 -3.14 -14.51
N PRO A 27 3.06 -2.97 -15.06
CA PRO A 27 4.25 -2.79 -14.23
C PRO A 27 4.07 -1.57 -13.34
N ARG A 28 4.40 -1.70 -12.05
CA ARG A 28 4.47 -0.54 -11.16
C ARG A 28 5.59 0.39 -11.64
N PRO A 29 5.47 1.72 -11.42
CA PRO A 29 6.59 2.62 -11.59
C PRO A 29 7.83 2.09 -10.82
N PRO A 30 9.04 2.37 -11.31
CA PRO A 30 10.25 2.02 -10.58
C PRO A 30 10.21 2.65 -9.18
N LEU A 31 10.85 2.00 -8.21
CA LEU A 31 10.98 2.52 -6.87
C LEU A 31 11.70 3.87 -6.91
N THR A 32 11.01 4.93 -6.48
CA THR A 32 11.56 6.30 -6.43
C THR A 32 12.03 6.71 -5.05
N ILE A 33 11.98 5.80 -4.08
CA ILE A 33 12.48 6.04 -2.72
C ILE A 33 14.00 6.04 -2.79
N ASP A 34 14.62 7.02 -2.14
CA ASP A 34 16.07 7.11 -1.99
C ASP A 34 16.62 5.80 -1.38
N PRO A 35 17.62 5.13 -1.98
CA PRO A 35 18.11 3.83 -1.51
C PRO A 35 18.55 3.84 -0.06
N GLU A 36 19.10 4.95 0.44
CA GLU A 36 19.53 5.10 1.83
C GLU A 36 18.34 5.06 2.81
N THR A 37 17.15 5.48 2.37
CA THR A 37 15.91 5.36 3.16
C THR A 37 15.49 3.91 3.38
N LEU A 38 15.89 3.00 2.49
CA LEU A 38 15.64 1.55 2.58
C LEU A 38 16.92 0.77 2.90
N ALA A 39 18.02 1.45 3.20
CA ALA A 39 19.26 0.79 3.57
C ALA A 39 19.09 0.08 4.92
N GLY A 40 19.54 -1.18 4.97
CA GLY A 40 19.43 -2.03 6.16
C GLY A 40 18.47 -3.20 5.99
N ASP A 41 18.39 -4.02 7.03
CA ASP A 41 17.52 -5.19 7.07
C ASP A 41 16.23 -4.85 7.83
N GLY A 42 15.17 -4.53 7.07
CA GLY A 42 13.87 -4.22 7.65
C GLY A 42 13.25 -5.35 8.46
N SER A 43 13.75 -6.59 8.35
CA SER A 43 13.30 -7.72 9.17
C SER A 43 13.84 -7.70 10.60
N GLN A 44 14.88 -6.91 10.87
CA GLN A 44 15.42 -6.70 12.22
C GLN A 44 14.68 -5.60 13.00
N LEU A 45 13.82 -4.82 12.33
CA LEU A 45 13.01 -3.80 12.99
C LEU A 45 11.77 -4.45 13.61
N ASP A 46 11.69 -4.43 14.94
CA ASP A 46 10.48 -4.78 15.67
C ASP A 46 9.52 -3.59 15.70
N TYR A 47 8.66 -3.50 14.69
CA TYR A 47 7.60 -2.48 14.63
C TYR A 47 6.52 -2.63 15.72
N CYS A 48 6.55 -3.73 16.48
CA CYS A 48 5.62 -4.00 17.56
C CYS A 48 6.22 -3.60 18.92
N ALA A 49 7.51 -3.28 18.99
CA ALA A 49 8.14 -2.62 20.12
C ALA A 49 7.76 -1.13 20.17
N LEU A 50 6.54 -0.85 20.60
CA LEU A 50 5.99 0.50 20.68
C LEU A 50 6.87 1.41 21.57
N PRO A 51 7.34 2.58 21.08
CA PRO A 51 8.21 3.45 21.85
C PRO A 51 7.44 4.14 22.98
N LYS A 52 8.08 4.35 24.14
CA LYS A 52 7.43 5.08 25.23
C LYS A 52 7.12 6.52 24.79
N LEU A 53 5.86 6.93 24.93
CA LEU A 53 5.39 8.27 24.55
C LEU A 53 5.67 9.29 25.65
N ASP A 54 6.95 9.48 26.00
CA ASP A 54 7.42 10.39 27.06
C ASP A 54 8.02 11.72 26.53
N GLY A 55 7.87 11.99 25.23
CA GLY A 55 8.36 13.19 24.58
C GLY A 55 9.86 13.17 24.22
N SER A 56 10.59 12.08 24.53
CA SER A 56 11.99 11.91 24.12
C SER A 56 12.15 11.37 22.68
N GLY A 57 11.07 10.88 22.08
CA GLY A 57 11.06 10.28 20.75
C GLY A 57 11.06 11.30 19.58
N LEU A 58 11.26 10.77 18.38
CA LEU A 58 11.16 11.52 17.13
C LEU A 58 9.74 12.07 16.93
N LEU A 59 9.61 13.24 16.30
CA LEU A 59 8.30 13.77 15.94
C LEU A 59 7.68 12.87 14.86
N ALA A 60 6.35 12.85 14.78
CA ALA A 60 5.64 12.04 13.77
C ALA A 60 6.05 12.36 12.32
N ARG A 61 6.57 13.56 12.05
CA ARG A 61 7.11 13.96 10.74
C ARG A 61 8.50 13.40 10.43
N ASP A 62 9.23 12.97 11.46
CA ASP A 62 10.60 12.45 11.39
C ASP A 62 10.62 10.91 11.34
N ILE A 63 9.47 10.25 11.50
CA ILE A 63 9.32 8.79 11.43
C ILE A 63 8.85 8.40 10.02
N ALA A 64 9.60 7.52 9.35
CA ALA A 64 9.18 6.97 8.06
C ALA A 64 7.80 6.30 8.21
N LYS A 65 6.84 6.71 7.39
CA LYS A 65 5.44 6.26 7.48
C LYS A 65 5.32 4.83 6.94
N GLY A 66 5.70 3.85 7.77
CA GLY A 66 5.35 2.45 7.62
C GLY A 66 4.10 2.15 8.44
N ASN A 67 3.16 1.37 7.91
CA ASN A 67 2.03 0.87 8.67
C ASN A 67 2.16 -0.66 8.75
N THR A 68 2.36 -1.19 9.94
CA THR A 68 2.43 -2.64 10.19
C THR A 68 1.07 -3.10 10.70
N PRO A 69 0.30 -3.87 9.92
CA PRO A 69 -1.00 -4.36 10.36
C PRO A 69 -0.86 -5.14 11.68
N GLY A 70 -1.66 -4.78 12.69
CA GLY A 70 -1.68 -5.47 13.98
C GLY A 70 -0.67 -4.99 15.03
N CYS A 71 0.16 -3.99 14.74
CA CYS A 71 1.17 -3.46 15.69
C CYS A 71 0.99 -1.96 16.00
N ALA A 72 -0.23 -1.55 16.33
CA ALA A 72 -0.57 -0.17 16.72
C ALA A 72 -1.01 -0.10 18.19
N TYR A 73 -1.04 1.12 18.77
CA TYR A 73 -1.67 1.36 20.06
C TYR A 73 -3.18 1.08 19.97
N ASP A 74 -3.72 0.32 20.93
CA ASP A 74 -5.17 0.10 21.07
C ASP A 74 -5.92 1.41 21.37
N GLN A 75 -5.25 2.33 22.07
CA GLN A 75 -5.74 3.65 22.37
C GLN A 75 -4.59 4.65 22.32
N PHE A 76 -4.69 5.64 21.43
CA PHE A 76 -3.72 6.74 21.39
C PHE A 76 -3.89 7.62 22.64
N PRO A 77 -2.78 8.06 23.28
CA PRO A 77 -2.90 9.04 24.34
C PRO A 77 -3.52 10.33 23.80
N LEU A 78 -4.42 10.90 24.59
CA LEU A 78 -4.92 12.25 24.35
C LEU A 78 -3.79 13.26 24.54
N PRO A 79 -3.81 14.41 23.84
CA PRO A 79 -2.80 15.46 23.95
C PRO A 79 -2.64 16.01 25.37
#